data_AF-A0A151WGT7-F1
#
_entry.id   AF-A0A151WGT7-F1
#
_cell.length_a   1.000
_cell.length_b   1.000
_cell.length_c   1.000
_cell.angle_alpha   90.00
_cell.angle_beta   90.00
_cell.angle_gamma   90.00
#
_symmetry.space_group_name_H-M   'P 1'
#
loop_
_entity.id
_entity.type
_entity.pdbx_description
1 polymer ?
#
loop_
_entity_poly.entity_id
_entity_poly.type
_entity_poly.pdbx_seq_one_letter_code
_entity_poly.pdbx_strand_id
1 'polypeptide(L)'
;KGGYTQNSNESLNSTVWALAPKSVSSGKNVLDIAPNISVCVYNDGFSSIMHIFHALGMKIGDEQRIKHAEQSLSDAAKQARIALKAHRKEELEQDVNSEGQLYGACIAE
;
A
#
# COMPACT_ATOMS: atom_id res chain seq x y z
N LYS A 1 8.79 -9.20 -28.74
CA LYS A 1 9.57 -10.12 -27.88
C LYS A 1 9.87 -9.39 -26.59
N GLY A 2 8.99 -9.48 -25.60
CA GLY A 2 9.00 -8.64 -24.41
C GLY A 2 9.32 -9.42 -23.14
N GLY A 3 10.21 -8.85 -22.31
CA GLY A 3 9.96 -8.74 -20.87
C GLY A 3 10.15 -9.97 -19.98
N TYR A 4 11.17 -10.81 -20.19
CA TYR A 4 11.50 -11.91 -19.25
C TYR A 4 12.55 -11.55 -18.20
N THR A 5 12.68 -10.26 -17.84
CA THR A 5 13.41 -9.91 -16.63
C THR A 5 12.44 -10.03 -15.46
N GLN A 6 12.17 -11.26 -15.00
CA GLN A 6 11.55 -11.44 -13.69
C GLN A 6 12.46 -10.74 -12.68
N ASN A 7 11.92 -9.76 -11.97
CA ASN A 7 12.59 -9.12 -10.85
C ASN A 7 13.06 -10.23 -9.89
N SER A 8 14.37 -10.44 -9.74
CA SER A 8 14.90 -11.48 -8.84
C SER A 8 14.39 -11.31 -7.41
N ASN A 9 14.02 -10.08 -7.02
CA ASN A 9 13.45 -9.74 -5.71
C ASN A 9 12.00 -10.25 -5.53
N GLU A 10 11.30 -10.58 -6.62
CA GLU A 10 9.94 -11.15 -6.65
C GLU A 10 9.92 -12.64 -7.03
N SER A 11 11.08 -13.28 -7.08
CA SER A 11 11.16 -14.73 -7.35
C SER A 11 10.69 -15.55 -6.13
N LEU A 12 10.13 -16.74 -6.36
CA LEU A 12 9.81 -17.70 -5.30
C LEU A 12 11.00 -17.94 -4.35
N ASN A 13 12.21 -18.00 -4.89
CA ASN A 13 13.43 -18.14 -4.12
C ASN A 13 13.64 -16.97 -3.15
N SER A 14 13.37 -15.73 -3.59
CA SER A 14 13.39 -14.56 -2.70
C SER A 14 12.42 -14.73 -1.53
N THR A 15 11.20 -15.21 -1.79
CA THR A 15 10.19 -15.48 -0.75
C THR A 15 10.65 -16.55 0.24
N VAL A 16 11.24 -17.64 -0.25
CA VAL A 16 11.82 -18.70 0.61
C VAL A 16 12.93 -18.14 1.49
N TRP A 17 13.86 -17.36 0.93
CA TRP A 17 14.97 -16.79 1.71
C TRP A 17 14.53 -15.65 2.63
N ALA A 18 13.40 -14.99 2.36
CA ALA A 18 12.80 -14.05 3.31
C ALA A 18 12.24 -14.76 4.56
N LEU A 19 11.70 -15.97 4.40
CA LEU A 19 11.16 -16.80 5.50
C LEU A 19 12.24 -17.59 6.25
N ALA A 20 13.23 -18.14 5.52
CA ALA A 20 14.33 -18.92 6.07
C ALA A 20 15.67 -18.36 5.52
N PRO A 21 16.20 -17.28 6.11
CA PRO A 21 17.37 -16.62 5.56
C PRO A 21 18.61 -17.51 5.59
N LYS A 22 19.37 -17.52 4.49
CA LYS A 22 20.61 -18.32 4.38
C LYS A 22 21.71 -17.88 5.33
N SER A 23 21.66 -16.63 5.79
CA SER A 23 22.66 -16.02 6.68
C SER A 23 22.54 -16.51 8.12
N VAL A 24 21.43 -17.15 8.50
CA VAL A 24 21.19 -17.61 9.86
C VAL A 24 20.75 -19.07 9.85
N SER A 25 21.19 -19.83 10.86
CA SER A 25 20.73 -21.19 11.03
C SER A 25 19.25 -21.18 11.42
N SER A 26 18.39 -21.71 10.53
CA SER A 26 16.98 -21.92 10.80
C SER A 26 16.75 -23.35 11.29
N GLY A 27 15.86 -23.53 12.26
CA GLY A 27 15.49 -24.86 12.72
C GLY A 27 14.84 -25.69 11.61
N LYS A 28 14.93 -27.02 11.70
CA LYS A 28 14.35 -27.95 10.72
C LYS A 28 12.88 -27.64 10.41
N ASN A 29 12.07 -27.39 11.44
CA ASN A 29 10.65 -27.07 11.28
C ASN A 29 10.43 -25.81 10.42
N VAL A 30 11.29 -24.80 10.55
CA VAL A 30 11.21 -23.57 9.74
C VAL A 30 11.56 -23.87 8.29
N LEU A 31 12.62 -24.65 8.06
CA LEU A 31 13.04 -25.05 6.71
C LEU A 31 12.00 -25.93 6.00
N ASP A 32 11.27 -26.76 6.74
CA ASP A 32 10.22 -27.64 6.19
C ASP A 32 8.94 -26.83 5.85
N ILE A 33 8.62 -25.78 6.62
CA ILE A 33 7.41 -24.98 6.46
C ILE A 33 7.60 -23.82 5.45
N ALA A 34 8.79 -23.20 5.42
CA ALA A 34 9.06 -22.02 4.60
C ALA A 34 8.75 -22.20 3.10
N PRO A 35 9.09 -23.34 2.44
CA PRO A 35 8.73 -23.57 1.04
C PRO A 35 7.21 -23.58 0.81
N ASN A 36 6.45 -24.24 1.70
CA ASN A 36 4.99 -24.32 1.59
C ASN A 36 4.34 -22.93 1.70
N ILE A 37 4.78 -22.12 2.67
CA ILE A 37 4.30 -20.73 2.81
C ILE A 37 4.72 -19.89 1.59
N SER A 38 5.95 -20.09 1.08
CA SER A 38 6.46 -19.31 -0.05
C SER A 38 5.67 -19.55 -1.32
N VAL A 39 5.23 -20.79 -1.59
CA VAL A 39 4.36 -21.10 -2.73
C VAL A 39 3.02 -20.38 -2.60
N CYS A 40 2.43 -20.41 -1.40
CA CYS A 40 1.17 -19.74 -1.11
C CYS A 40 1.26 -18.21 -1.31
N VAL A 41 2.36 -17.59 -0.85
CA VAL A 41 2.58 -16.15 -0.98
C VAL A 41 2.92 -15.75 -2.42
N TYR A 42 3.68 -16.58 -3.14
CA TYR A 42 4.04 -16.31 -4.53
C TYR A 42 2.81 -16.33 -5.45
N ASN A 43 1.88 -17.27 -5.23
CA ASN A 43 0.70 -17.42 -6.08
C ASN A 43 -0.42 -16.45 -5.72
N ASP A 44 -0.74 -16.32 -4.43
CA ASP A 44 -1.97 -15.64 -3.96
C ASP A 44 -1.69 -14.50 -2.97
N GLY A 45 -0.42 -14.16 -2.75
CA GLY A 45 -0.02 -13.14 -1.78
C GLY A 45 -0.36 -13.51 -0.34
N PHE A 46 -0.57 -12.52 0.52
CA PHE A 46 -0.83 -12.73 1.95
C PHE A 46 -2.23 -13.30 2.27
N SER A 47 -3.15 -13.32 1.30
CA SER A 47 -4.51 -13.86 1.49
C SER A 47 -4.48 -15.35 1.83
N SER A 48 -3.57 -16.11 1.19
CA SER A 48 -3.39 -17.53 1.46
C SER A 48 -2.90 -17.80 2.89
N ILE A 49 -2.02 -16.94 3.43
CA ILE A 49 -1.58 -17.01 4.83
C ILE A 49 -2.75 -16.79 5.80
N MET A 50 -3.64 -15.83 5.50
CA MET A 50 -4.83 -15.63 6.34
C MET A 50 -5.72 -16.88 6.36
N HIS A 51 -5.90 -17.56 5.23
CA HIS A 51 -6.65 -18.82 5.21
C HIS A 51 -5.98 -19.92 6.05
N ILE A 52 -4.65 -20.04 6.01
CA ILE A 52 -3.90 -20.99 6.84
C ILE A 52 -4.12 -20.71 8.32
N PHE A 53 -3.99 -19.45 8.76
CA PHE A 53 -4.21 -19.10 10.16
C PHE A 53 -5.64 -19.34 10.62
N HIS A 54 -6.62 -19.06 9.76
CA HIS A 54 -8.02 -19.36 10.05
C HIS A 54 -8.25 -20.88 10.19
N ALA A 55 -7.68 -21.69 9.29
CA ALA A 55 -7.75 -23.15 9.35
C ALA A 55 -7.08 -23.73 10.61
N LEU A 56 -6.02 -23.08 11.11
CA LEU A 56 -5.35 -23.44 12.36
C LEU A 56 -6.08 -22.93 13.62
N GLY A 57 -7.23 -22.25 13.46
CA GLY A 57 -8.00 -21.69 14.57
C GLY A 57 -7.31 -20.51 15.27
N MET A 58 -6.34 -19.88 14.60
CA MET A 58 -5.61 -18.74 15.15
C MET A 58 -6.43 -17.46 14.95
N LYS A 59 -6.58 -16.65 16.00
CA LYS A 59 -7.19 -15.33 15.88
C LYS A 59 -6.30 -14.43 15.02
N ILE A 60 -6.79 -14.06 13.85
CA ILE A 60 -6.09 -13.15 12.94
C ILE A 60 -6.43 -11.72 13.33
N GLY A 61 -5.41 -10.94 13.64
CA GLY A 61 -5.54 -9.52 13.94
C GLY A 61 -5.91 -9.22 15.39
N ASP A 62 -5.26 -8.19 15.92
CA ASP A 62 -5.65 -7.54 17.15
C ASP A 62 -6.74 -6.52 16.80
N GLU A 63 -7.90 -6.61 17.44
CA GLU A 63 -9.03 -5.70 17.22
C GLU A 63 -8.63 -4.23 17.35
N GLN A 64 -7.70 -3.92 18.26
CA GLN A 64 -7.20 -2.55 18.41
C GLN A 64 -6.37 -2.12 17.21
N ARG A 65 -5.51 -3.01 16.69
CA ARG A 65 -4.70 -2.73 15.49
C ARG A 65 -5.57 -2.58 14.24
N ILE A 66 -6.61 -3.41 14.10
CA ILE A 66 -7.57 -3.31 12.98
C ILE A 66 -8.29 -1.97 13.03
N LYS A 67 -8.85 -1.58 14.19
CA LYS A 67 -9.51 -0.28 14.35
C LYS A 67 -8.59 0.89 14.04
N HIS A 68 -7.34 0.85 14.50
CA HIS A 68 -6.36 1.89 14.19
C HIS A 68 -6.05 1.99 12.69
N ALA A 69 -5.92 0.85 12.00
CA ALA A 69 -5.69 0.82 10.57
C ALA A 69 -6.89 1.41 9.79
N GLU A 70 -8.12 1.05 10.18
CA GLU A 70 -9.35 1.60 9.59
C GLU A 70 -9.46 3.12 9.80
N GLN A 71 -9.16 3.59 11.01
CA GLN A 71 -9.13 5.02 11.33
C GLN A 71 -8.09 5.75 10.48
N SER A 72 -6.86 5.23 10.42
CA SER A 72 -5.78 5.80 9.62
C SER A 72 -6.13 5.87 8.13
N LEU A 73 -6.77 4.83 7.58
CA LEU A 73 -7.24 4.82 6.20
C LEU A 73 -8.30 5.89 5.95
N SER A 74 -9.29 5.98 6.86
CA SER A 74 -10.33 7.02 6.81
C SER A 74 -9.73 8.42 6.88
N ASP A 75 -8.77 8.64 7.76
CA ASP A 75 -8.17 9.96 7.96
C ASP A 75 -7.28 10.36 6.78
N ALA A 76 -6.50 9.42 6.23
CA ALA A 76 -5.76 9.64 4.99
C ALA A 76 -6.70 10.03 3.84
N ALA A 77 -7.84 9.34 3.70
CA ALA A 77 -8.85 9.67 2.68
C ALA A 77 -9.48 11.06 2.91
N LYS A 78 -9.76 11.43 4.16
CA LYS A 78 -10.25 12.77 4.50
C LYS A 78 -9.22 13.84 4.14
N GLN A 79 -7.95 13.65 4.51
CA GLN A 79 -6.87 14.59 4.22
C GLN A 79 -6.68 14.76 2.72
N ALA A 80 -6.64 13.67 1.95
CA ALA A 80 -6.55 13.71 0.49
C ALA A 80 -7.72 14.50 -0.13
N ARG A 81 -8.94 14.31 0.38
CA ARG A 81 -10.13 15.05 -0.08
C ARG A 81 -10.05 16.54 0.26
N ILE A 82 -9.55 16.90 1.44
CA ILE A 82 -9.36 18.30 1.84
C ILE A 82 -8.31 18.96 0.96
N ALA A 83 -7.16 18.31 0.75
CA ALA A 83 -6.09 18.80 -0.10
C ALA A 83 -6.58 19.04 -1.54
N LEU A 84 -7.36 18.12 -2.10
CA LEU A 84 -7.93 18.28 -3.45
C LEU A 84 -8.89 19.48 -3.53
N LYS A 85 -9.71 19.71 -2.50
CA LYS A 85 -10.60 20.88 -2.45
C LYS A 85 -9.83 22.19 -2.31
N ALA A 86 -8.79 22.21 -1.49
CA ALA A 86 -7.93 23.38 -1.31
C ALA A 86 -7.25 23.75 -2.62
N HIS A 87 -6.67 22.76 -3.32
CA HIS A 87 -6.04 22.97 -4.63
C HIS A 87 -6.99 23.60 -5.65
N ARG A 88 -8.22 23.07 -5.78
CA ARG A 88 -9.22 23.63 -6.69
C ARG A 88 -9.64 25.04 -6.35
N LYS A 89 -9.71 25.35 -5.05
CA LYS A 89 -10.06 26.69 -4.57
C LYS A 89 -8.94 27.68 -4.91
N GLU A 90 -7.69 27.28 -4.72
CA GLU A 90 -6.53 28.09 -5.06
C GLU A 90 -6.45 28.34 -6.58
N GLU A 91 -6.68 27.33 -7.41
CA GLU A 91 -6.79 27.49 -8.87
C GLU A 91 -7.87 28.53 -9.25
N LEU A 92 -9.05 28.44 -8.63
CA LEU A 92 -10.15 29.38 -8.89
C LEU A 92 -9.81 30.81 -8.42
N GLU A 93 -9.18 30.97 -7.26
CA GLU A 93 -8.75 32.28 -6.75
C GLU A 93 -7.68 32.91 -7.65
N GLN A 94 -6.76 32.11 -8.19
CA GLN A 94 -5.76 32.57 -9.16
C GLN A 94 -6.41 33.02 -10.47
N ASP A 95 -7.38 32.24 -10.98
CA ASP A 95 -8.13 32.56 -12.20
C ASP A 95 -8.90 33.88 -12.04
N VAL A 96 -9.70 34.01 -10.98
CA VAL A 96 -10.46 35.25 -10.66
C VAL A 96 -9.53 36.45 -10.47
N ASN A 97 -8.37 36.27 -9.82
CA ASN A 97 -7.40 37.35 -9.66
C ASN A 97 -6.80 37.79 -11.01
N SER A 98 -6.52 36.85 -11.90
CA SER A 98 -6.02 37.15 -13.25
C SER A 98 -7.06 37.87 -14.12
N GLU A 99 -8.33 37.46 -14.07
CA GLU A 99 -9.43 38.13 -14.76
C GLU A 99 -9.70 39.52 -14.19
N GLY A 100 -9.66 39.69 -12.86
CA GLY A 100 -9.84 40.98 -12.19
C GLY A 100 -8.79 42.01 -12.57
N GLN A 101 -7.53 41.59 -12.78
CA GLN A 101 -6.47 42.47 -13.30
C GLN A 101 -6.74 42.91 -14.74
N LEU A 102 -7.36 42.05 -15.56
CA LEU A 102 -7.67 42.34 -16.96
C LEU A 102 -8.86 43.31 -17.11
N TYR A 103 -9.91 43.14 -16.30
CA TYR A 103 -11.11 43.99 -16.34
C TYR A 103 -11.03 45.26 -15.48
N GLY A 104 -10.18 45.30 -14.44
CA GLY A 104 -10.01 46.47 -13.57
C GLY A 104 -9.35 47.67 -14.23
N ALA A 105 -8.60 47.46 -15.32
CA ALA A 105 -7.86 48.53 -16.02
C ALA A 105 -8.74 49.45 -16.89
N CYS A 106 -9.99 49.06 -17.22
CA CYS A 106 -10.86 49.80 -18.15
C CYS A 106 -12.10 50.46 -17.51
N ILE A 107 -12.21 50.51 -16.17
CA ILE A 107 -13.37 51.12 -15.47
C ILE A 107 -13.03 52.50 -14.87
N ALA A 108 -11.79 52.97 -15.01
CA ALA A 108 -11.38 54.31 -14.60
C ALA A 108 -11.22 55.26 -15.80
N GLU A 109 -12.35 55.72 -16.36
CA GLU A 109 -12.43 56.97 -17.14
C GLU A 109 -13.67 57.77 -16.72
#